data_AF-A0A1B4V869-F1
#
_entry.id   AF-A0A1B4V869-F1
#
_cell.length_a   1.000
_cell.length_b   1.000
_cell.length_c   1.000
_cell.angle_alpha   90.00
_cell.angle_beta   90.00
_cell.angle_gamma   90.00
#
_symmetry.space_group_name_H-M   'P 1'
#
loop_
_entity.id
_entity.type
_entity.pdbx_description
1 polymer ?
#
loop_
_entity_poly.entity_id
_entity_poly.type
_entity_poly.pdbx_seq_one_letter_code
_entity_poly.pdbx_strand_id
1 'polypeptide(L)'
;MHPIPVPCPVCGAAADSATGRCLCPDARPAVDSGSPHLLAKAESLFESYLAARVVHARRRAREAKVAFLREPRNREKGEALRHADREAALLEMQLVEQTRKAQQARDAARNLSPTPAAPSAPTASGSPPSPSASSANRADAGHRECPRCAARVPGAVAECRCGYEFAPADAGAGQVLLSEGDLRVPRGGRAK
;
A
#
# COMPACT_ATOMS: atom_id res chain seq x y z
N MET A 1 40.15 -17.62 -34.90
CA MET A 1 39.92 -16.94 -33.61
C MET A 1 39.10 -17.87 -32.75
N HIS A 2 39.67 -18.46 -31.70
CA HIS A 2 38.93 -19.30 -30.76
C HIS A 2 38.25 -18.41 -29.71
N PRO A 3 36.94 -18.58 -29.45
CA PRO A 3 36.26 -17.86 -28.38
C PRO A 3 36.86 -18.28 -27.04
N ILE A 4 37.19 -17.30 -26.20
CA ILE A 4 37.69 -17.56 -24.84
C ILE A 4 36.50 -18.05 -24.01
N PRO A 5 36.56 -19.25 -23.41
CA PRO A 5 35.47 -19.77 -22.60
C PRO A 5 35.33 -18.93 -21.32
N VAL A 6 34.14 -18.37 -21.10
CA VAL A 6 33.82 -17.64 -19.88
C VAL A 6 33.48 -18.67 -18.79
N PRO A 7 34.22 -18.69 -17.66
CA PRO A 7 33.94 -19.63 -16.57
C PRO A 7 32.59 -19.31 -15.90
N CYS A 8 31.91 -20.33 -15.41
CA CYS A 8 30.66 -20.17 -14.67
C CYS A 8 30.90 -19.36 -13.38
N PRO A 9 30.11 -18.32 -13.06
CA PRO A 9 30.30 -17.51 -11.85
C PRO A 9 29.94 -18.25 -10.54
N VAL A 10 29.22 -19.37 -10.62
CA VAL A 10 28.78 -20.13 -9.44
C VAL A 10 29.81 -21.18 -9.03
N CYS A 11 30.32 -21.96 -9.99
CA CYS A 11 31.22 -23.09 -9.69
C CYS A 11 32.61 -22.97 -10.34
N GLY A 12 32.86 -21.96 -11.17
CA GLY A 12 34.13 -21.79 -11.89
C GLY A 12 34.37 -22.76 -13.04
N ALA A 13 33.50 -23.76 -13.25
CA ALA A 13 33.64 -24.71 -14.34
C ALA A 13 33.47 -24.02 -15.71
N ALA A 14 34.20 -24.50 -16.72
CA ALA A 14 34.01 -24.05 -18.09
C ALA A 14 32.60 -24.41 -18.56
N ALA A 15 31.88 -23.44 -19.12
CA ALA A 15 30.59 -23.71 -19.76
C ALA A 15 30.78 -24.67 -20.93
N ASP A 16 29.80 -25.55 -21.16
CA ASP A 16 29.82 -26.44 -22.32
C ASP A 16 29.87 -25.60 -23.60
N SER A 17 30.85 -25.86 -24.46
CA SER A 17 31.04 -25.15 -25.72
C SER A 17 29.87 -25.33 -26.70
N ALA A 18 29.11 -26.41 -26.60
CA ALA A 18 27.99 -26.68 -27.51
C ALA A 18 26.70 -25.94 -27.09
N THR A 19 26.42 -25.89 -25.78
CA THR A 19 25.17 -25.30 -25.25
C THR A 19 25.34 -23.94 -24.57
N GLY A 20 26.57 -23.54 -24.24
CA GLY A 20 26.87 -22.33 -23.48
C GLY A 20 26.35 -22.34 -22.04
N ARG A 21 25.92 -23.49 -21.52
CA ARG A 21 25.34 -23.63 -20.18
C ARG A 21 26.30 -24.34 -19.24
N CYS A 22 26.25 -23.97 -17.95
CA CYS A 22 26.92 -24.74 -16.90
C CYS A 22 26.08 -25.98 -16.55
N LEU A 23 26.74 -27.14 -16.42
CA LEU A 23 26.14 -28.39 -15.94
C LEU A 23 26.13 -28.50 -14.41
N CYS A 24 26.44 -27.42 -13.70
CA CYS A 24 26.42 -27.42 -12.24
C CYS A 24 24.98 -27.62 -11.73
N PRO A 25 24.74 -28.48 -10.72
CA PRO A 25 23.40 -28.72 -10.18
C PRO A 25 22.79 -27.44 -9.56
N ASP A 26 23.63 -26.51 -9.14
CA ASP A 26 23.25 -25.17 -8.66
C ASP A 26 23.28 -24.09 -9.74
N ALA A 27 23.42 -24.46 -11.03
CA ALA A 27 23.11 -23.58 -12.13
C ALA A 27 21.62 -23.29 -12.09
N ARG A 28 21.21 -22.35 -11.23
CA ARG A 28 19.91 -21.72 -11.35
C ARG A 28 19.81 -21.30 -12.81
N PRO A 29 18.77 -21.74 -13.54
CA PRO A 29 18.57 -21.28 -14.91
C PRO A 29 18.70 -19.78 -14.84
N ALA A 30 19.52 -19.19 -15.73
CA ALA A 30 19.74 -17.75 -15.80
C ALA A 30 18.40 -17.11 -15.51
N VAL A 31 18.28 -16.48 -14.33
CA VAL A 31 16.97 -16.11 -13.79
C VAL A 31 16.46 -15.13 -14.82
N ASP A 32 15.54 -15.60 -15.68
CA ASP A 32 14.97 -14.79 -16.74
C ASP A 32 14.57 -13.53 -16.02
N SER A 33 15.23 -12.43 -16.39
CA SER A 33 15.08 -11.14 -15.72
C SER A 33 13.58 -10.92 -15.62
N GLY A 34 13.06 -11.03 -14.39
CA GLY A 34 11.70 -11.52 -14.14
C GLY A 34 10.72 -10.93 -15.14
N SER A 35 9.89 -11.80 -15.75
CA SER A 35 8.92 -11.43 -16.80
C SER A 35 8.45 -9.98 -16.62
N PRO A 36 8.47 -9.12 -17.66
CA PRO A 36 8.19 -7.69 -17.51
C PRO A 36 6.87 -7.41 -16.78
N HIS A 37 5.93 -8.34 -16.86
CA HIS A 37 4.69 -8.34 -16.08
C HIS A 37 4.89 -8.48 -14.55
N LEU A 38 5.79 -9.36 -14.10
CA LEU A 38 6.19 -9.50 -12.70
C LEU A 38 6.87 -8.24 -12.18
N LEU A 39 7.76 -7.65 -12.99
CA LEU A 39 8.40 -6.37 -12.63
C LEU A 39 7.34 -5.28 -12.47
N ALA A 40 6.45 -5.08 -13.45
CA ALA A 40 5.37 -4.10 -13.36
C ALA A 40 4.47 -4.33 -12.12
N LYS A 41 4.21 -5.59 -11.76
CA LYS A 41 3.48 -5.95 -10.53
C LYS A 41 4.27 -5.57 -9.28
N ALA A 42 5.56 -5.88 -9.19
CA ALA A 42 6.40 -5.51 -8.06
C ALA A 42 6.46 -3.99 -7.86
N GLU A 43 6.62 -3.23 -8.95
CA GLU A 43 6.61 -1.76 -8.94
C GLU A 43 5.27 -1.20 -8.41
N SER A 44 4.13 -1.80 -8.79
CA SER A 44 2.81 -1.39 -8.28
C SER A 44 2.62 -1.63 -6.77
N LEU A 45 3.20 -2.71 -6.24
CA LEU A 45 3.16 -3.01 -4.81
C LEU A 45 4.01 -2.01 -4.03
N PHE A 46 5.19 -1.67 -4.56
CA PHE A 46 6.08 -0.69 -3.92
C PHE A 46 5.49 0.73 -3.97
N GLU A 47 4.82 1.12 -5.06
CA GLU A 47 4.04 2.36 -5.15
C GLU A 47 2.96 2.43 -4.06
N SER A 48 2.18 1.35 -3.88
CA SER A 48 1.14 1.27 -2.87
C SER A 48 1.70 1.38 -1.44
N TYR A 49 2.85 0.75 -1.19
CA TYR A 49 3.57 0.84 0.07
C TYR A 49 4.06 2.27 0.38
N LEU A 50 4.68 2.95 -0.60
CA LEU A 50 5.12 4.34 -0.42
C LEU A 50 3.94 5.27 -0.18
N ALA A 51 2.83 5.09 -0.90
CA ALA A 51 1.61 5.88 -0.68
C ALA A 51 1.09 5.74 0.76
N ALA A 52 1.06 4.51 1.30
CA ALA A 52 0.68 4.29 2.70
C ALA A 52 1.65 4.99 3.68
N ARG A 53 2.97 4.93 3.43
CA ARG A 53 3.96 5.64 4.25
C ARG A 53 3.79 7.15 4.22
N VAL A 54 3.48 7.75 3.07
CA VAL A 54 3.18 9.18 2.95
C VAL A 54 1.98 9.56 3.83
N VAL A 55 0.91 8.75 3.81
CA VAL A 55 -0.27 8.99 4.68
C VAL A 55 0.12 9.00 6.16
N HIS A 56 0.91 8.01 6.60
CA HIS A 56 1.41 7.94 7.98
C HIS A 56 2.33 9.11 8.34
N ALA A 57 3.24 9.52 7.45
CA ALA A 57 4.13 10.66 7.66
C ALA A 57 3.34 11.98 7.78
N ARG A 58 2.37 12.21 6.90
CA ARG A 58 1.47 13.37 6.96
C ARG A 58 0.63 13.41 8.24
N ARG A 59 0.22 12.24 8.75
CA ARG A 59 -0.48 12.16 10.04
C ARG A 59 0.45 12.57 11.19
N ARG A 60 1.67 12.02 11.25
CA ARG A 60 2.68 12.40 12.25
C ARG A 60 3.01 13.88 12.20
N ALA A 61 3.14 14.47 11.01
CA ALA A 61 3.38 15.90 10.84
C ALA A 61 2.22 16.75 11.43
N ARG A 62 0.96 16.35 11.20
CA ARG A 62 -0.21 16.98 11.80
C ARG A 62 -0.22 16.87 13.32
N GLU A 63 0.09 15.70 13.86
CA GLU A 63 0.17 15.48 15.32
C GLU A 63 1.28 16.33 15.95
N ALA A 64 2.47 16.38 15.34
CA ALA A 64 3.58 17.24 15.77
C ALA A 64 3.22 18.73 15.70
N LYS A 65 2.48 19.14 14.67
CA LYS A 65 1.99 20.52 14.52
C LYS A 65 1.03 20.89 15.64
N VAL A 66 0.08 20.01 15.98
CA VAL A 66 -0.83 20.22 17.11
C VAL A 66 -0.05 20.31 18.43
N ALA A 67 0.93 19.43 18.64
CA ALA A 67 1.76 19.47 19.84
C ALA A 67 2.57 20.77 19.96
N PHE A 68 3.14 21.27 18.85
CA PHE A 68 3.86 22.54 18.79
C PHE A 68 2.93 23.74 19.06
N LEU A 69 1.73 23.76 18.48
CA LEU A 69 0.76 24.83 18.70
C LEU A 69 0.29 24.93 20.15
N ARG A 70 0.28 23.81 20.89
CA ARG A 70 -0.01 23.81 22.33
C ARG A 70 1.11 24.46 23.17
N GLU A 71 2.37 24.32 22.75
CA GLU A 71 3.52 24.90 23.46
C GLU A 71 4.56 25.48 22.47
N PRO A 72 4.32 26.69 21.91
CA PRO A 72 5.17 27.22 20.84
C PRO A 72 6.60 27.58 21.27
N ARG A 73 6.82 27.79 22.57
CA ARG A 73 8.15 28.10 23.15
C ARG A 73 9.00 26.85 23.36
N ASN A 74 8.42 25.65 23.25
CA ASN A 74 9.14 24.41 23.44
C ASN A 74 9.94 24.06 22.17
N ARG A 75 11.28 24.17 22.25
CA ARG A 75 12.18 23.96 21.11
C ARG A 75 12.12 22.53 20.57
N GLU A 76 11.99 21.53 21.45
CA GLU A 76 11.91 20.11 21.09
C GLU A 76 10.69 19.83 20.22
N LYS A 77 9.53 20.39 20.57
CA LYS A 77 8.30 20.25 19.75
C LYS A 77 8.44 20.91 18.38
N GLY A 78 9.12 22.06 18.32
CA GLY A 78 9.44 22.72 17.05
C GLY A 78 10.39 21.89 16.18
N GLU A 79 11.37 21.21 16.78
CA GLU A 79 12.27 20.30 16.08
C GLU A 79 11.56 19.04 15.59
N ALA A 80 10.69 18.45 16.41
CA ALA A 80 9.86 17.31 16.05
C ALA A 80 8.96 17.62 14.85
N LEU A 81 8.33 18.81 14.82
CA LEU A 81 7.54 19.25 13.67
C LEU A 81 8.41 19.36 12.40
N ARG A 82 9.55 20.06 12.47
CA ARG A 82 10.47 20.19 11.33
C ARG A 82 10.96 18.82 10.82
N HIS A 83 11.22 17.87 11.73
CA HIS A 83 11.61 16.52 11.36
C HIS A 83 10.49 15.79 10.63
N ALA A 84 9.26 15.82 11.18
CA ALA A 84 8.11 15.16 10.59
C ALA A 84 7.75 15.73 9.20
N ASP A 85 7.83 17.06 9.03
CA ASP A 85 7.60 17.73 7.74
C ASP A 85 8.66 17.33 6.70
N ARG A 86 9.94 17.29 7.07
CA ARG A 86 11.01 16.83 6.16
C ARG A 86 10.82 15.38 5.74
N GLU A 87 10.45 14.51 6.68
CA GLU A 87 10.20 13.10 6.36
C GLU A 87 9.02 12.95 5.39
N ALA A 88 7.94 13.68 5.61
CA ALA A 88 6.79 13.69 4.70
C ALA A 88 7.19 14.16 3.29
N ALA A 89 7.94 15.26 3.18
CA ALA A 89 8.40 15.79 1.90
C ALA A 89 9.32 14.82 1.15
N LEU A 90 10.24 14.16 1.84
CA LEU A 90 11.13 13.15 1.25
C LEU A 90 10.35 11.95 0.70
N LEU A 91 9.36 11.45 1.45
CA LEU A 91 8.53 10.34 1.00
C LEU A 91 7.64 10.71 -0.19
N GLU A 92 7.13 11.94 -0.23
CA GLU A 92 6.37 12.44 -1.39
C GLU A 92 7.22 12.50 -2.65
N MET A 93 8.45 13.00 -2.56
CA MET A 93 9.40 13.00 -3.67
C MET A 93 9.71 11.57 -4.14
N GLN A 94 9.97 10.64 -3.22
CA GLN A 94 10.20 9.23 -3.54
C GLN A 94 8.99 8.60 -4.24
N LEU A 95 7.76 8.92 -3.80
CA LEU A 95 6.55 8.43 -4.42
C LEU A 95 6.43 8.92 -5.88
N VAL A 96 6.71 10.19 -6.15
CA VAL A 96 6.67 10.75 -7.52
C VAL A 96 7.67 10.04 -8.44
N GLU A 97 8.91 9.87 -7.98
CA GLU A 97 9.93 9.14 -8.75
C GLU A 97 9.51 7.69 -9.02
N GLN A 98 8.94 7.04 -8.00
CA GLN A 98 8.51 5.65 -8.09
C GLN A 98 7.31 5.48 -9.02
N THR A 99 6.32 6.37 -8.97
CA THR A 99 5.18 6.36 -9.89
C THR A 99 5.65 6.50 -11.34
N ARG A 100 6.67 7.34 -11.60
CA ARG A 100 7.28 7.45 -12.94
C ARG A 100 7.92 6.13 -13.40
N LYS A 101 8.67 5.45 -12.52
CA LYS A 101 9.28 4.14 -12.83
C LYS A 101 8.22 3.06 -13.06
N ALA A 102 7.19 3.03 -12.24
CA ALA A 102 6.09 2.08 -12.36
C ALA A 102 5.33 2.27 -13.69
N GLN A 103 5.11 3.51 -14.13
CA GLN A 103 4.53 3.78 -15.45
C GLN A 103 5.41 3.25 -16.58
N GLN A 104 6.72 3.53 -16.56
CA GLN A 104 7.66 3.03 -17.57
C GLN A 104 7.67 1.49 -17.63
N ALA A 105 7.63 0.81 -16.48
CA ALA A 105 7.57 -0.65 -16.42
C ALA A 105 6.25 -1.20 -16.99
N ARG A 106 5.12 -0.54 -16.72
CA ARG A 106 3.81 -0.93 -17.28
C ARG A 106 3.77 -0.74 -18.79
N ASP A 107 4.30 0.36 -19.30
CA ASP A 107 4.37 0.63 -20.75
C ASP A 107 5.28 -0.38 -21.46
N ALA A 108 6.44 -0.70 -20.87
CA ALA A 108 7.32 -1.75 -21.39
C ALA A 108 6.64 -3.12 -21.43
N ALA A 109 5.92 -3.50 -20.36
CA ALA A 109 5.16 -4.75 -20.32
C ALA A 109 4.03 -4.77 -21.36
N ARG A 110 3.35 -3.63 -21.58
CA ARG A 110 2.32 -3.49 -22.61
C ARG A 110 2.88 -3.60 -24.03
N ASN A 111 4.05 -3.03 -24.29
CA ASN A 111 4.70 -3.09 -25.60
C ASN A 111 5.22 -4.49 -25.95
N LEU A 112 5.65 -5.27 -24.94
CA LEU A 112 6.12 -6.63 -25.11
C LEU A 112 5.00 -7.67 -25.16
N SER A 113 3.81 -7.32 -24.66
CA SER A 113 2.62 -8.14 -24.80
C SER A 113 2.02 -7.83 -26.18
N PRO A 114 2.19 -8.68 -27.20
CA PRO A 114 1.54 -8.45 -28.48
C PRO A 114 0.04 -8.33 -28.21
N THR A 115 -0.51 -7.15 -28.52
CA THR A 115 -1.95 -6.92 -28.50
C THR A 115 -2.56 -8.07 -29.32
N PRO A 116 -3.39 -8.97 -28.74
CA PRO A 116 -4.10 -9.93 -29.56
C PRO A 116 -4.86 -9.12 -30.61
N ALA A 117 -4.54 -9.37 -31.88
CA ALA A 117 -5.21 -8.74 -32.99
C ALA A 117 -6.72 -8.80 -32.77
N ALA A 118 -7.38 -7.68 -33.05
CA ALA A 118 -8.79 -7.42 -32.78
C ALA A 118 -9.70 -8.66 -32.95
N PRO A 119 -10.67 -8.88 -32.03
CA PRO A 119 -11.75 -9.83 -32.30
C PRO A 119 -12.47 -9.37 -33.56
N SER A 120 -12.41 -10.21 -34.59
CA SER A 120 -13.16 -9.99 -35.82
C SER A 120 -14.66 -10.15 -35.51
N ALA A 121 -15.37 -9.04 -35.65
CA ALA A 121 -16.82 -8.87 -35.78
C ALA A 121 -17.76 -9.32 -34.62
N PRO A 122 -18.60 -8.40 -34.09
CA PRO A 122 -19.76 -8.74 -33.28
C PRO A 122 -20.93 -9.21 -34.16
N THR A 123 -21.37 -10.46 -34.02
CA THR A 123 -22.69 -10.88 -34.51
C THR A 123 -23.77 -10.31 -33.60
N ALA A 124 -24.60 -9.43 -34.16
CA ALA A 124 -25.75 -8.83 -33.53
C ALA A 124 -26.84 -9.87 -33.19
N SER A 125 -27.25 -9.91 -31.94
CA SER A 125 -28.59 -10.30 -31.45
C SER A 125 -28.59 -9.93 -29.96
N GLY A 126 -29.12 -8.79 -29.55
CA GLY A 126 -30.54 -8.47 -29.66
C GLY A 126 -31.18 -8.77 -28.31
N SER A 127 -31.15 -7.83 -27.38
CA SER A 127 -32.10 -7.74 -26.26
C SER A 127 -32.10 -6.32 -25.64
N PRO A 128 -33.27 -5.84 -25.18
CA PRO A 128 -33.66 -4.42 -25.18
C PRO A 128 -33.27 -3.64 -23.90
N PRO A 129 -33.41 -2.29 -23.91
CA PRO A 129 -33.03 -1.42 -22.80
C PRO A 129 -34.16 -1.25 -21.77
N SER A 130 -33.82 -1.23 -20.47
CA SER A 130 -34.59 -0.55 -19.40
C SER A 130 -34.00 -0.83 -18.01
N PRO A 131 -34.25 0.02 -16.99
CA PRO A 131 -34.18 1.47 -16.99
C PRO A 131 -33.34 2.01 -15.82
N SER A 132 -33.10 3.31 -15.84
CA SER A 132 -32.63 4.11 -14.70
C SER A 132 -33.32 3.72 -13.38
N ALA A 133 -32.53 3.32 -12.39
CA ALA A 133 -32.93 3.34 -10.99
C ALA A 133 -32.04 4.34 -10.25
N SER A 134 -32.43 5.61 -10.36
CA SER A 134 -32.31 6.55 -9.26
C SER A 134 -32.96 5.91 -8.03
N SER A 135 -32.16 5.39 -7.11
CA SER A 135 -32.58 5.09 -5.74
C SER A 135 -31.72 5.97 -4.84
N ALA A 136 -32.16 7.20 -4.59
CA ALA A 136 -33.05 7.48 -3.46
C ALA A 136 -32.50 6.86 -2.18
N ASN A 137 -31.86 7.74 -1.41
CA ASN A 137 -31.62 7.66 0.02
C ASN A 137 -32.79 7.00 0.78
N ARG A 138 -32.85 5.67 0.77
CA ARG A 138 -33.42 4.92 1.87
C ARG A 138 -32.23 4.56 2.73
N ALA A 139 -32.17 5.16 3.91
CA ALA A 139 -31.30 4.74 4.98
C ALA A 139 -31.60 3.26 5.27
N ASP A 140 -30.85 2.39 4.60
CA ASP A 140 -30.85 0.95 4.81
C ASP A 140 -30.22 0.75 6.19
N ALA A 141 -31.08 0.80 7.22
CA ALA A 141 -30.73 0.88 8.64
C ALA A 141 -30.02 -0.38 9.18
N GLY A 142 -29.55 -1.26 8.30
CA GLY A 142 -28.98 -2.55 8.63
C GLY A 142 -27.61 -2.82 8.02
N HIS A 143 -26.95 -1.88 7.33
CA HIS A 143 -25.64 -2.11 6.73
C HIS A 143 -24.62 -1.03 7.12
N ARG A 144 -23.39 -1.46 7.41
CA ARG A 144 -22.23 -0.61 7.68
C ARG A 144 -21.14 -0.90 6.65
N GLU A 145 -20.32 0.09 6.31
CA GLU A 145 -19.20 -0.09 5.39
C GLU A 145 -17.89 -0.19 6.19
N CYS A 146 -17.10 -1.22 5.93
CA CYS A 146 -15.84 -1.44 6.64
C CYS A 146 -14.79 -0.40 6.20
N PRO A 147 -14.22 0.41 7.12
CA PRO A 147 -13.23 1.42 6.76
C PRO A 147 -11.88 0.84 6.32
N ARG A 148 -11.65 -0.45 6.58
CA ARG A 148 -10.40 -1.14 6.20
C ARG A 148 -10.43 -1.75 4.80
N CYS A 149 -11.59 -2.23 4.35
CA CYS A 149 -11.69 -2.97 3.08
C CYS A 149 -12.88 -2.58 2.19
N ALA A 150 -13.68 -1.57 2.59
CA ALA A 150 -14.89 -1.12 1.91
C ALA A 150 -15.99 -2.19 1.72
N ALA A 151 -15.86 -3.34 2.37
CA ALA A 151 -16.92 -4.35 2.35
C ALA A 151 -18.17 -3.83 3.07
N ARG A 152 -19.34 -3.96 2.43
CA ARG A 152 -20.63 -3.79 3.10
C ARG A 152 -20.89 -4.99 4.00
N VAL A 153 -21.07 -4.73 5.28
CA VAL A 153 -21.38 -5.73 6.30
C VAL A 153 -22.75 -5.46 6.92
N PRO A 154 -23.50 -6.49 7.32
CA PRO A 154 -24.69 -6.29 8.14
C PRO A 154 -24.35 -5.61 9.47
N GLY A 155 -25.18 -4.67 9.92
CA GLY A 155 -24.95 -3.83 11.09
C GLY A 155 -24.94 -4.58 12.43
N ALA A 156 -25.41 -5.83 12.45
CA ALA A 156 -25.34 -6.73 13.60
C ALA A 156 -23.98 -7.45 13.75
N VAL A 157 -23.09 -7.34 12.76
CA VAL A 157 -21.79 -8.01 12.78
C VAL A 157 -20.77 -7.16 13.55
N ALA A 158 -20.18 -7.75 14.60
CA ALA A 158 -19.16 -7.10 15.42
C ALA A 158 -17.79 -7.02 14.74
N GLU A 159 -17.49 -7.88 13.77
CA GLU A 159 -16.17 -7.96 13.11
C GLU A 159 -16.28 -8.22 11.61
N CYS A 160 -15.59 -7.42 10.79
CA CYS A 160 -15.47 -7.64 9.36
C CYS A 160 -14.51 -8.80 9.05
N ARG A 161 -14.70 -9.52 7.94
CA ARG A 161 -13.80 -10.60 7.46
C ARG A 161 -12.32 -10.20 7.31
N CYS A 162 -12.01 -8.91 7.27
CA CYS A 162 -10.64 -8.39 7.23
C CYS A 162 -10.00 -8.16 8.62
N GLY A 163 -10.68 -8.57 9.69
CA GLY A 163 -10.24 -8.38 11.08
C GLY A 163 -10.45 -6.95 11.59
N TYR A 164 -11.49 -6.25 11.11
CA TYR A 164 -11.85 -4.91 11.62
C TYR A 164 -13.06 -5.04 12.55
N GLU A 165 -12.89 -4.68 13.82
CA GLU A 165 -13.96 -4.68 14.82
C GLU A 165 -14.77 -3.38 14.74
N PHE A 166 -16.10 -3.52 14.69
CA PHE A 166 -17.03 -2.40 14.77
C PHE A 166 -17.35 -2.09 16.22
N ALA A 167 -17.36 -0.81 16.58
CA ALA A 167 -17.88 -0.40 17.87
C ALA A 167 -19.34 -0.89 18.03
N PRO A 168 -19.68 -1.55 19.16
CA PRO A 168 -21.04 -1.99 19.41
C PRO A 168 -21.96 -0.78 19.26
N ALA A 169 -23.08 -0.97 18.55
CA ALA A 169 -24.11 0.05 18.47
C ALA A 169 -24.70 0.16 19.88
N ASP A 170 -24.19 1.08 20.70
CA ASP A 170 -24.62 1.25 22.08
C ASP A 170 -26.14 1.32 22.12
N ALA A 171 -26.73 0.29 22.72
CA ALA A 171 -28.14 0.24 23.05
C ALA A 171 -28.38 1.26 24.18
N GLY A 172 -28.65 2.50 23.78
CA GLY A 172 -29.26 3.50 24.63
C GLY A 172 -28.29 4.38 25.40
N ALA A 173 -28.59 5.67 25.35
CA ALA A 173 -28.13 6.69 26.27
C ALA A 173 -28.41 6.27 27.73
N GLY A 174 -27.44 5.63 28.36
CA GLY A 174 -27.37 5.48 29.81
C GLY A 174 -26.39 6.52 30.36
N GLN A 175 -26.92 7.50 31.09
CA GLN A 175 -26.24 8.51 31.90
C GLN A 175 -24.73 8.33 32.08
N VAL A 176 -23.95 9.24 31.50
CA VAL A 176 -22.61 9.55 31.99
C VAL A 176 -22.79 10.25 33.34
N LEU A 177 -22.83 9.46 34.41
CA LEU A 177 -22.62 9.93 35.77
C LEU A 177 -21.14 10.33 35.88
N LEU A 178 -20.87 11.63 35.92
CA LEU A 178 -19.56 12.19 36.24
C LEU A 178 -19.09 11.63 37.59
N SER A 179 -18.22 10.62 37.54
CA SER A 179 -17.41 10.22 38.70
C SER A 179 -16.10 10.97 38.61
N GLU A 180 -16.07 12.16 39.21
CA GLU A 180 -14.84 12.84 39.61
C GLU A 180 -14.15 11.97 40.67
N GLY A 181 -13.22 11.14 40.23
CA GLY A 181 -12.49 10.21 41.09
C GLY A 181 -11.02 10.18 40.75
N ASP A 182 -10.26 11.04 41.44
CA ASP A 182 -8.90 10.80 41.92
C ASP A 182 -7.88 10.18 40.93
N LEU A 183 -7.10 11.02 40.25
CA LEU A 183 -5.75 10.62 39.82
C LEU A 183 -4.68 11.54 40.41
N ARG A 184 -4.28 11.12 41.61
CA ARG A 184 -3.08 11.51 42.35
C ARG A 184 -1.84 11.34 41.47
N VAL A 185 -1.17 12.45 41.15
CA VAL A 185 0.12 12.47 40.43
C VAL A 185 1.25 12.08 41.39
N PRO A 186 2.02 10.99 41.14
CA PRO A 186 3.25 10.76 41.89
C PRO A 186 4.34 11.73 41.43
N ARG A 187 4.75 12.63 42.33
CA ARG A 187 5.98 13.44 42.19
C ARG A 187 7.18 12.51 42.29
N GLY A 188 7.81 12.21 41.16
CA GLY A 188 9.11 11.55 41.10
C GLY A 188 10.20 12.44 41.72
N GLY A 189 10.84 11.92 42.77
CA GLY A 189 11.91 12.56 43.51
C GLY A 189 13.18 12.74 42.68
N ARG A 190 13.84 13.87 42.92
CA ARG A 190 15.12 14.29 42.34
C ARG A 190 16.24 13.68 43.20
N ALA A 191 17.04 12.77 42.65
CA ALA A 191 18.28 12.33 43.28
C ALA A 191 19.37 13.41 43.10
N LYS A 192 20.14 13.63 44.18
CA LYS A 192 21.32 14.51 44.23
C LYS A 192 22.55 13.77 43.72
#